data_AF-A0A1G0FEA2-F1
#
_entry.id   AF-A0A1G0FEA2-F1
#
_cell.length_a   1.000
_cell.length_b   1.000
_cell.length_c   1.000
_cell.angle_alpha   90.00
_cell.angle_beta   90.00
_cell.angle_gamma   90.00
#
_symmetry.space_group_name_H-M   'P 1'
#
loop_
_entity.id
_entity.type
_entity.pdbx_description
1 polymer ?
#
loop_
_entity_poly.entity_id
_entity_poly.type
_entity_poly.pdbx_seq_one_letter_code
_entity_poly.pdbx_strand_id
1 'polypeptide(L)'
;MGKTKNTSQIALNTLKEKHQIWHNPLLISCKNGLLTKEDFSYLFSQYYFYSKNFTKLISAGMINFDDDKHRAKLSQNLWEESGEKDIELRHSELFRKFLINELGIDITSILFEEYTLYFFKQYLDLCLYSGTAESAAILSFATEGIISKLYTIFKQGLLNVGIKETGVEFFTQHIICDDDHALTLEEIALSYQHEENWFNRCKNAIIKALDLRDIFFTHIHKTLQLKKLNQLVERASTPANFNIEKYDLKKLKNPVNETNNKLYFNENLTENIKFTVDRIPISPDILDPRILCIPPGFNNEFHRHAHETIFFVIEGTGRVIIDNESIPIKPLDTVFVPRWVQHQTINTGKTELKIFAVTDYNFTKRFPKNTEQIYRLNKENVAIKT
;
A
#
# COMPACT_ATOMS: atom_id res chain seq x y z
N MET A 1 -42.80 14.32 -10.29
CA MET A 1 -42.03 14.59 -11.50
C MET A 1 -40.56 14.36 -11.18
N GLY A 2 -39.95 13.31 -11.73
CA GLY A 2 -38.54 12.99 -11.46
C GLY A 2 -37.63 14.10 -11.98
N LYS A 3 -36.79 14.67 -11.10
CA LYS A 3 -35.73 15.60 -11.49
C LYS A 3 -34.78 14.85 -12.42
N THR A 4 -34.81 15.15 -13.71
CA THR A 4 -33.77 14.72 -14.66
C THR A 4 -32.44 15.23 -14.12
N LYS A 5 -31.55 14.33 -13.66
CA LYS A 5 -30.19 14.71 -13.24
C LYS A 5 -29.54 15.49 -14.37
N ASN A 6 -29.03 16.68 -14.06
CA ASN A 6 -28.38 17.59 -15.00
C ASN A 6 -27.21 16.84 -15.67
N THR A 7 -27.11 16.87 -17.00
CA THR A 7 -26.04 16.19 -17.76
C THR A 7 -24.64 16.54 -17.23
N SER A 8 -24.44 17.78 -16.78
CA SER A 8 -23.20 18.24 -16.16
C SER A 8 -22.92 17.58 -14.81
N GLN A 9 -23.94 17.40 -13.96
CA GLN A 9 -23.83 16.71 -12.67
C GLN A 9 -23.43 15.24 -12.86
N ILE A 10 -24.01 14.57 -13.86
CA ILE A 10 -23.65 13.19 -14.22
C ILE A 10 -22.18 13.13 -14.66
N ALA A 11 -21.73 14.09 -15.46
CA ALA A 11 -20.35 14.14 -15.94
C ALA A 11 -19.33 14.39 -14.82
N LEU A 12 -19.62 15.30 -13.87
CA LEU A 12 -18.75 15.55 -12.71
C LEU A 12 -18.73 14.35 -11.74
N ASN A 13 -19.85 13.68 -11.51
CA ASN A 13 -19.89 12.44 -10.74
C ASN A 13 -19.12 11.31 -11.42
N THR A 14 -19.25 11.17 -12.74
CA THR A 14 -18.49 10.18 -13.52
C THR A 14 -16.98 10.45 -13.44
N LEU A 15 -16.56 11.72 -13.47
CA LEU A 15 -15.17 12.13 -13.31
C LEU A 15 -14.61 11.67 -11.96
N LYS A 16 -15.33 11.95 -10.87
CA LYS A 16 -14.99 11.50 -9.50
C LYS A 16 -14.84 9.98 -9.43
N GLU A 17 -15.80 9.23 -9.96
CA GLU A 17 -15.78 7.76 -9.90
C GLU A 17 -14.64 7.13 -10.72
N LYS A 18 -14.22 7.76 -11.81
CA LYS A 18 -13.15 7.28 -12.69
C LYS A 18 -11.76 7.82 -12.34
N HIS A 19 -11.65 8.65 -11.30
CA HIS A 19 -10.38 9.26 -10.92
C HIS A 19 -9.32 8.21 -10.51
N GLN A 20 -8.04 8.51 -10.78
CA GLN A 20 -6.92 7.60 -10.52
C GLN A 20 -6.72 7.24 -9.04
N ILE A 21 -7.23 8.08 -8.12
CA ILE A 21 -7.18 7.85 -6.67
C ILE A 21 -7.73 6.48 -6.26
N TRP A 22 -8.72 5.94 -6.98
CA TRP A 22 -9.29 4.61 -6.68
C TRP A 22 -8.36 3.45 -7.02
N HIS A 23 -7.27 3.71 -7.76
CA HIS A 23 -6.18 2.79 -8.05
C HIS A 23 -4.93 3.07 -7.20
N ASN A 24 -5.05 3.95 -6.19
CA ASN A 24 -3.94 4.28 -5.31
C ASN A 24 -3.43 3.03 -4.57
N PRO A 25 -2.12 2.77 -4.52
CA PRO A 25 -1.55 1.60 -3.85
C PRO A 25 -1.95 1.45 -2.38
N LEU A 26 -2.15 2.56 -1.64
CA LEU A 26 -2.60 2.53 -0.26
C LEU A 26 -4.02 1.95 -0.16
N LEU A 27 -4.96 2.47 -0.97
CA LEU A 27 -6.35 2.03 -0.94
C LEU A 27 -6.50 0.58 -1.40
N ILE A 28 -5.72 0.17 -2.40
CA ILE A 28 -5.62 -1.24 -2.82
C ILE A 28 -5.09 -2.11 -1.67
N SER A 29 -4.08 -1.63 -0.93
CA SER A 29 -3.52 -2.36 0.22
C SER A 29 -4.53 -2.52 1.35
N CYS A 30 -5.34 -1.48 1.64
CA CYS A 30 -6.46 -1.55 2.58
C CYS A 30 -7.48 -2.61 2.16
N LYS A 31 -7.95 -2.54 0.90
CA LYS A 31 -8.98 -3.45 0.37
C LYS A 31 -8.54 -4.92 0.39
N ASN A 32 -7.27 -5.16 0.10
CA ASN A 32 -6.70 -6.51 0.00
C ASN A 32 -6.18 -7.05 1.35
N GLY A 33 -6.37 -6.33 2.47
CA GLY A 33 -5.94 -6.77 3.79
C GLY A 33 -4.40 -6.88 3.94
N LEU A 34 -3.65 -6.00 3.26
CA LEU A 34 -2.19 -6.03 3.25
C LEU A 34 -1.53 -5.14 4.31
N LEU A 35 -2.32 -4.36 5.06
CA LEU A 35 -1.86 -3.45 6.11
C LEU A 35 -2.02 -4.09 7.49
N THR A 36 -1.07 -3.84 8.38
CA THR A 36 -1.19 -4.21 9.81
C THR A 36 -1.92 -3.14 10.61
N LYS A 37 -2.21 -3.43 11.89
CA LYS A 37 -2.76 -2.42 12.81
C LYS A 37 -1.82 -1.22 12.97
N GLU A 38 -0.51 -1.46 13.06
CA GLU A 38 0.50 -0.39 13.13
C GLU A 38 0.55 0.47 11.85
N ASP A 39 0.36 -0.14 10.68
CA ASP A 39 0.26 0.60 9.42
C ASP A 39 -0.96 1.54 9.44
N PHE A 40 -2.11 1.07 9.94
CA PHE A 40 -3.29 1.90 10.14
C PHE A 40 -3.06 3.00 11.19
N SER A 41 -2.35 2.69 12.28
CA SER A 41 -1.97 3.70 13.28
C SER A 41 -1.17 4.84 12.64
N TYR A 42 -0.22 4.55 11.76
CA TYR A 42 0.53 5.60 11.06
C TYR A 42 -0.35 6.38 10.07
N LEU A 43 -1.12 5.68 9.21
CA LEU A 43 -2.02 6.32 8.25
C LEU A 43 -2.96 7.31 8.96
N PHE A 44 -3.66 6.86 10.00
CA PHE A 44 -4.66 7.70 10.66
C PHE A 44 -4.05 8.74 11.57
N SER A 45 -2.82 8.55 12.07
CA SER A 45 -2.06 9.65 12.70
C SER A 45 -1.82 10.79 11.73
N GLN A 46 -1.46 10.52 10.47
CA GLN A 46 -1.29 11.58 9.47
C GLN A 46 -2.64 12.16 9.01
N TYR A 47 -3.64 11.29 8.77
CA TYR A 47 -4.98 11.70 8.36
C TYR A 47 -5.70 12.56 9.42
N TYR A 48 -5.32 12.42 10.69
CA TYR A 48 -5.85 13.24 11.79
C TYR A 48 -5.69 14.73 11.53
N PHE A 49 -4.59 15.16 10.87
CA PHE A 49 -4.39 16.57 10.56
C PHE A 49 -5.48 17.12 9.65
N TYR A 50 -5.86 16.35 8.63
CA TYR A 50 -6.96 16.69 7.74
C TYR A 50 -8.29 16.70 8.51
N SER A 51 -8.60 15.62 9.24
CA SER A 51 -9.87 15.47 9.97
C SER A 51 -10.09 16.59 10.99
N LYS A 52 -9.10 16.90 11.84
CA LYS A 52 -9.24 17.93 12.88
C LYS A 52 -9.35 19.36 12.33
N ASN A 53 -8.93 19.58 11.09
CA ASN A 53 -8.98 20.88 10.42
C ASN A 53 -10.05 20.93 9.31
N PHE A 54 -10.89 19.91 9.19
CA PHE A 54 -11.89 19.81 8.12
C PHE A 54 -12.81 21.03 8.06
N THR A 55 -13.26 21.51 9.22
CA THR A 55 -14.11 22.71 9.34
C THR A 55 -13.49 23.96 8.72
N LYS A 56 -12.16 24.07 8.64
CA LYS A 56 -11.48 25.18 7.94
C LYS A 56 -11.72 25.15 6.44
N LEU A 57 -11.90 23.97 5.84
CA LEU A 57 -12.23 23.84 4.41
C LEU A 57 -13.64 24.35 4.13
N ILE A 58 -14.60 24.04 5.03
CA ILE A 58 -15.96 24.58 4.95
C ILE A 58 -15.94 26.10 5.11
N SER A 59 -15.21 26.62 6.10
CA SER A 59 -15.06 28.07 6.30
C SER A 59 -14.40 28.76 5.10
N ALA A 60 -13.43 28.13 4.44
CA ALA A 60 -12.86 28.64 3.20
C ALA A 60 -13.90 28.78 2.09
N GLY A 61 -14.78 27.77 1.95
CA GLY A 61 -15.93 27.86 1.05
C GLY A 61 -16.85 29.03 1.39
N MET A 62 -17.17 29.23 2.67
CA MET A 62 -18.03 30.32 3.13
C MET A 62 -17.48 31.71 2.77
N ILE A 63 -16.16 31.90 2.78
CA ILE A 63 -15.52 33.17 2.41
C ILE A 63 -15.76 33.50 0.93
N ASN A 64 -15.81 32.49 0.06
CA ASN A 64 -15.98 32.67 -1.38
C ASN A 64 -17.43 32.76 -1.84
N PHE A 65 -18.40 32.48 -0.97
CA PHE A 65 -19.80 32.38 -1.37
C PHE A 65 -20.49 33.72 -1.15
N ASP A 66 -20.93 34.37 -2.23
CA ASP A 66 -21.57 35.70 -2.16
C ASP A 66 -23.04 35.66 -1.69
N ASP A 67 -23.75 34.56 -1.94
CA ASP A 67 -25.16 34.38 -1.56
C ASP A 67 -25.33 33.95 -0.09
N ASP A 68 -26.12 34.70 0.66
CA ASP A 68 -26.50 34.41 2.05
C ASP A 68 -27.13 33.03 2.23
N LYS A 69 -27.90 32.55 1.25
CA LYS A 69 -28.52 31.21 1.29
C LYS A 69 -27.47 30.11 1.22
N HIS A 70 -26.44 30.30 0.41
CA HIS A 70 -25.32 29.37 0.31
C HIS A 70 -24.49 29.40 1.60
N ARG A 71 -24.22 30.58 2.17
CA ARG A 71 -23.56 30.70 3.48
C ARG A 71 -24.36 30.08 4.63
N ALA A 72 -25.69 30.17 4.60
CA ALA A 72 -26.55 29.53 5.59
C ALA A 72 -26.48 28.00 5.53
N LYS A 73 -26.48 27.43 4.32
CA LYS A 73 -26.28 25.99 4.11
C LYS A 73 -24.93 25.50 4.66
N LEU A 74 -23.84 26.24 4.41
CA LEU A 74 -22.52 25.86 4.94
C LEU A 74 -22.41 26.08 6.46
N SER A 75 -23.10 27.08 7.01
CA SER A 75 -23.21 27.25 8.46
C SER A 75 -23.85 26.03 9.12
N GLN A 76 -24.88 25.44 8.48
CA GLN A 76 -25.49 24.21 8.95
C GLN A 76 -24.50 23.04 8.91
N ASN A 77 -23.79 22.83 7.79
CA ASN A 77 -22.77 21.78 7.70
C ASN A 77 -21.66 21.97 8.74
N LEU A 78 -21.19 23.21 8.95
CA LEU A 78 -20.21 23.52 9.98
C LEU A 78 -20.72 23.18 11.39
N TRP A 79 -22.02 23.40 11.64
CA TRP A 79 -22.66 23.06 12.90
C TRP A 79 -22.75 21.54 13.11
N GLU A 80 -23.16 20.80 12.09
CA GLU A 80 -23.21 19.33 12.09
C GLU A 80 -21.82 18.72 12.32
N GLU A 81 -20.81 19.18 11.58
CA GLU A 81 -19.40 18.78 11.76
C GLU A 81 -18.84 19.08 13.16
N SER A 82 -19.39 20.11 13.82
CA SER A 82 -19.03 20.53 15.17
C SER A 82 -19.78 19.76 16.27
N GLY A 83 -20.54 18.72 15.91
CA GLY A 83 -21.25 17.85 16.86
C GLY A 83 -22.66 18.30 17.20
N GLU A 84 -23.20 19.25 16.44
CA GLU A 84 -24.46 19.91 16.75
C GLU A 84 -24.51 20.32 18.24
N LYS A 85 -25.55 19.90 18.97
CA LYS A 85 -25.75 20.23 20.39
C LYS A 85 -24.81 19.50 21.34
N ASP A 86 -24.14 18.44 20.89
CA ASP A 86 -23.25 17.63 21.71
C ASP A 86 -21.82 17.70 21.21
N ILE A 87 -21.01 18.46 21.95
CA ILE A 87 -19.61 18.67 21.62
C ILE A 87 -18.81 17.36 21.60
N GLU A 88 -19.28 16.29 22.25
CA GLU A 88 -18.63 14.98 22.27
C GLU A 88 -18.87 14.17 21.00
N LEU A 89 -19.86 14.57 20.19
CA LEU A 89 -20.21 13.97 18.90
C LEU A 89 -19.56 14.66 17.70
N ARG A 90 -18.82 15.76 17.92
CA ARG A 90 -18.09 16.44 16.85
C ARG A 90 -17.19 15.46 16.11
N HIS A 91 -17.14 15.51 14.78
CA HIS A 91 -16.44 14.50 13.99
C HIS A 91 -14.95 14.40 14.31
N SER A 92 -14.32 15.55 14.61
CA SER A 92 -12.93 15.59 15.06
C SER A 92 -12.70 14.86 16.40
N GLU A 93 -13.69 14.83 17.28
CA GLU A 93 -13.67 14.11 18.56
C GLU A 93 -13.94 12.62 18.39
N LEU A 94 -14.89 12.25 17.55
CA LEU A 94 -15.11 10.83 17.20
C LEU A 94 -13.85 10.22 16.58
N PHE A 95 -13.18 10.95 15.69
CA PHE A 95 -11.90 10.51 15.14
C PHE A 95 -10.81 10.47 16.22
N ARG A 96 -10.77 11.44 17.13
CA ARG A 96 -9.85 11.46 18.29
C ARG A 96 -10.02 10.22 19.17
N LYS A 97 -11.25 9.88 19.52
CA LYS A 97 -11.61 8.68 20.30
C LYS A 97 -11.20 7.40 19.58
N PHE A 98 -11.43 7.32 18.27
CA PHE A 98 -10.97 6.20 17.45
C PHE A 98 -9.44 6.01 17.53
N LEU A 99 -8.65 7.07 17.36
CA LEU A 99 -7.18 6.99 17.45
C LEU A 99 -6.70 6.48 18.82
N ILE A 100 -7.30 6.97 19.91
CA ILE A 100 -6.89 6.61 21.27
C ILE A 100 -7.34 5.20 21.62
N ASN A 101 -8.64 4.92 21.46
CA ASN A 101 -9.26 3.72 22.01
C ASN A 101 -8.97 2.48 21.15
N GLU A 102 -9.00 2.63 19.83
CA GLU A 102 -8.85 1.49 18.91
C GLU A 102 -7.40 1.30 18.47
N LEU A 103 -6.67 2.39 18.25
CA LEU A 103 -5.29 2.35 17.73
C LEU A 103 -4.21 2.59 18.79
N GLY A 104 -4.57 2.98 20.02
CA GLY A 104 -3.63 3.19 21.13
C GLY A 104 -2.68 4.36 20.92
N ILE A 105 -3.10 5.37 20.13
CA ILE A 105 -2.24 6.51 19.76
C ILE A 105 -2.32 7.59 20.83
N ASP A 106 -1.17 8.03 21.35
CA ASP A 106 -1.07 9.30 22.05
C ASP A 106 -1.05 10.44 21.03
N ILE A 107 -2.11 11.25 21.06
CA ILE A 107 -2.33 12.31 20.08
C ILE A 107 -1.35 13.48 20.26
N THR A 108 -0.85 13.67 21.48
CA THR A 108 0.07 14.78 21.79
C THR A 108 1.47 14.55 21.23
N SER A 109 1.82 13.29 20.93
CA SER A 109 3.11 12.90 20.34
C SER A 109 3.05 12.67 18.83
N ILE A 110 1.90 12.92 18.17
CA ILE A 110 1.82 12.80 16.71
C ILE A 110 2.69 13.87 16.05
N LEU A 111 3.71 13.41 15.33
CA LEU A 111 4.49 14.22 14.42
C LEU A 111 3.89 14.12 13.02
N PHE A 112 3.47 15.27 12.48
CA PHE A 112 2.94 15.36 11.12
C PHE A 112 4.09 15.53 10.13
N GLU A 113 4.05 14.71 9.08
CA GLU A 113 5.04 14.74 8.00
C GLU A 113 4.82 15.97 7.11
N GLU A 114 5.87 16.40 6.41
CA GLU A 114 5.80 17.54 5.50
C GLU A 114 4.73 17.36 4.42
N TYR A 115 4.59 16.15 3.87
CA TYR A 115 3.58 15.85 2.86
C TYR A 115 2.15 15.95 3.40
N THR A 116 1.94 15.74 4.72
CA THR A 116 0.65 15.90 5.39
C THR A 116 0.28 17.37 5.50
N LEU A 117 1.22 18.19 5.95
CA LEU A 117 1.05 19.63 6.06
C LEU A 117 0.83 20.28 4.69
N TYR A 118 1.65 19.87 3.71
CA TYR A 118 1.56 20.33 2.33
C TYR A 118 0.21 19.97 1.70
N PHE A 119 -0.24 18.70 1.84
CA PHE A 119 -1.54 18.27 1.34
C PHE A 119 -2.66 19.17 1.86
N PHE A 120 -2.75 19.34 3.18
CA PHE A 120 -3.82 20.14 3.77
C PHE A 120 -3.72 21.62 3.34
N LYS A 121 -2.52 22.20 3.35
CA LYS A 121 -2.31 23.60 2.95
C LYS A 121 -2.73 23.85 1.50
N GLN A 122 -2.28 23.01 0.57
CA GLN A 122 -2.66 23.13 -0.84
C GLN A 122 -4.17 22.90 -1.06
N TYR A 123 -4.77 21.98 -0.32
CA TYR A 123 -6.21 21.73 -0.40
C TYR A 123 -7.02 22.92 0.10
N LEU A 124 -6.61 23.51 1.24
CA LEU A 124 -7.21 24.71 1.78
C LEU A 124 -7.06 25.90 0.84
N ASP A 125 -5.86 26.09 0.26
CA ASP A 125 -5.60 27.16 -0.70
C ASP A 125 -6.44 27.00 -1.97
N LEU A 126 -6.65 25.75 -2.41
CA LEU A 126 -7.54 25.47 -3.52
C LEU A 126 -9.00 25.86 -3.19
N CYS A 127 -9.48 25.60 -1.98
CA CYS A 127 -10.80 26.08 -1.55
C CYS A 127 -10.86 27.60 -1.40
N LEU A 128 -9.81 28.25 -0.88
CA LEU A 128 -9.78 29.69 -0.61
C LEU A 128 -9.61 30.55 -1.85
N TYR A 129 -8.75 30.15 -2.79
CA TYR A 129 -8.34 31.00 -3.91
C TYR A 129 -8.95 30.59 -5.26
N SER A 130 -9.83 29.58 -5.28
CA SER A 130 -10.65 29.29 -6.46
C SER A 130 -11.93 30.13 -6.46
N GLY A 131 -12.57 30.26 -7.62
CA GLY A 131 -13.89 30.89 -7.71
C GLY A 131 -14.96 30.13 -6.91
N THR A 132 -16.09 30.80 -6.67
CA THR A 132 -17.22 30.30 -5.88
C THR A 132 -17.71 28.93 -6.37
N ALA A 133 -17.87 28.78 -7.69
CA ALA A 133 -18.31 27.54 -8.32
C ALA A 133 -17.30 26.39 -8.15
N GLU A 134 -16.01 26.69 -8.30
CA GLU A 134 -14.92 25.73 -8.13
C GLU A 134 -14.77 25.30 -6.69
N SER A 135 -14.83 26.22 -5.74
CA SER A 135 -14.80 25.93 -4.30
C SER A 135 -15.97 25.02 -3.90
N ALA A 136 -17.19 25.34 -4.36
CA ALA A 136 -18.35 24.48 -4.16
C ALA A 136 -18.14 23.09 -4.80
N ALA A 137 -17.58 23.03 -6.00
CA ALA A 137 -17.29 21.78 -6.70
C ALA A 137 -16.23 20.92 -6.00
N ILE A 138 -15.21 21.52 -5.39
CA ILE A 138 -14.20 20.82 -4.60
C ILE A 138 -14.84 20.21 -3.35
N LEU A 139 -15.60 21.00 -2.58
CA LEU A 139 -16.25 20.54 -1.35
C LEU A 139 -17.28 19.43 -1.65
N SER A 140 -18.10 19.58 -2.69
CA SER A 140 -19.07 18.56 -3.09
C SER A 140 -18.43 17.30 -3.67
N PHE A 141 -17.68 17.40 -4.76
CA PHE A 141 -17.29 16.21 -5.53
C PHE A 141 -15.94 15.61 -5.12
N ALA A 142 -15.00 16.42 -4.63
CA ALA A 142 -13.65 15.94 -4.27
C ALA A 142 -13.44 15.76 -2.77
N THR A 143 -14.34 16.32 -1.96
CA THR A 143 -14.30 16.27 -0.50
C THR A 143 -15.38 15.34 0.01
N GLU A 144 -16.63 15.78 0.04
CA GLU A 144 -17.73 15.02 0.65
C GLU A 144 -18.18 13.83 -0.20
N GLY A 145 -18.34 14.04 -1.49
CA GLY A 145 -18.87 13.05 -2.43
C GLY A 145 -17.96 11.83 -2.63
N ILE A 146 -16.75 11.80 -2.08
CA ILE A 146 -15.88 10.61 -2.08
C ILE A 146 -15.88 9.86 -0.74
N ILE A 147 -16.37 10.48 0.33
CA ILE A 147 -16.17 9.99 1.70
C ILE A 147 -16.77 8.60 1.90
N SER A 148 -18.02 8.39 1.49
CA SER A 148 -18.68 7.09 1.68
C SER A 148 -17.87 5.93 1.06
N LYS A 149 -17.42 6.09 -0.19
CA LYS A 149 -16.58 5.09 -0.88
C LYS A 149 -15.19 4.94 -0.23
N LEU A 150 -14.53 6.05 0.10
CA LEU A 150 -13.21 6.04 0.74
C LEU A 150 -13.25 5.37 2.12
N TYR A 151 -14.24 5.72 2.94
CA TYR A 151 -14.38 5.22 4.30
C TYR A 151 -14.88 3.78 4.32
N THR A 152 -15.64 3.34 3.31
CA THR A 152 -15.93 1.91 3.11
C THR A 152 -14.65 1.09 2.96
N ILE A 153 -13.68 1.59 2.18
CA ILE A 153 -12.37 0.93 2.00
C ILE A 153 -11.59 0.89 3.32
N PHE A 154 -11.57 2.02 4.05
CA PHE A 154 -10.88 2.10 5.35
C PHE A 154 -11.51 1.21 6.42
N LYS A 155 -12.83 1.24 6.53
CA LYS A 155 -13.61 0.38 7.43
C LYS A 155 -13.31 -1.09 7.18
N GLN A 156 -13.39 -1.53 5.93
CA GLN A 156 -13.07 -2.93 5.58
C GLN A 156 -11.65 -3.31 6.01
N GLY A 157 -10.67 -2.42 5.76
CA GLY A 157 -9.29 -2.64 6.17
C GLY A 157 -9.11 -2.74 7.69
N LEU A 158 -9.78 -1.88 8.45
CA LEU A 158 -9.75 -1.89 9.92
C LEU A 158 -10.38 -3.16 10.51
N LEU A 159 -11.50 -3.62 9.94
CA LEU A 159 -12.15 -4.88 10.35
C LEU A 159 -11.21 -6.08 10.09
N ASN A 160 -10.48 -6.09 8.97
CA ASN A 160 -9.53 -7.16 8.63
C ASN A 160 -8.38 -7.29 9.64
N VAL A 161 -8.00 -6.21 10.32
CA VAL A 161 -6.97 -6.22 11.38
C VAL A 161 -7.54 -6.38 12.79
N GLY A 162 -8.83 -6.72 12.91
CA GLY A 162 -9.49 -7.08 14.16
C GLY A 162 -10.07 -5.92 14.96
N ILE A 163 -10.15 -4.69 14.41
CA ILE A 163 -10.94 -3.62 15.02
C ILE A 163 -12.43 -3.98 14.91
N LYS A 164 -13.19 -3.80 15.99
CA LYS A 164 -14.61 -4.15 16.03
C LYS A 164 -15.46 -3.09 15.31
N GLU A 165 -16.65 -3.49 14.88
CA GLU A 165 -17.63 -2.59 14.27
C GLU A 165 -17.96 -1.37 15.14
N THR A 166 -18.03 -1.56 16.46
CA THR A 166 -18.23 -0.48 17.44
C THR A 166 -17.07 0.51 17.51
N GLY A 167 -15.87 0.08 17.13
CA GLY A 167 -14.66 0.91 17.13
C GLY A 167 -14.52 1.79 15.88
N VAL A 168 -15.29 1.52 14.83
CA VAL A 168 -15.23 2.25 13.54
C VAL A 168 -16.43 3.18 13.33
N GLU A 169 -17.08 3.61 14.42
CA GLU A 169 -18.29 4.43 14.38
C GLU A 169 -18.12 5.71 13.55
N PHE A 170 -16.98 6.40 13.69
CA PHE A 170 -16.64 7.56 12.86
C PHE A 170 -16.84 7.28 11.37
N PHE A 171 -16.31 6.16 10.87
CA PHE A 171 -16.42 5.80 9.45
C PHE A 171 -17.84 5.38 9.10
N THR A 172 -18.50 4.62 9.99
CA THR A 172 -19.87 4.15 9.78
C THR A 172 -20.87 5.30 9.62
N GLN A 173 -20.78 6.34 10.45
CA GLN A 173 -21.64 7.52 10.35
C GLN A 173 -21.52 8.16 8.96
N HIS A 174 -20.30 8.37 8.48
CA HIS A 174 -20.03 8.96 7.16
C HIS A 174 -20.33 8.05 5.96
N ILE A 175 -20.52 6.75 6.16
CA ILE A 175 -20.95 5.81 5.11
C ILE A 175 -22.48 5.78 5.02
N ILE A 176 -23.16 5.81 6.17
CA ILE A 176 -24.63 5.70 6.29
C ILE A 176 -25.34 7.04 6.09
N CYS A 177 -24.74 8.15 6.53
CA CYS A 177 -25.23 9.49 6.24
C CYS A 177 -25.11 9.72 4.72
N ASP A 178 -26.17 9.36 4.04
CA ASP A 178 -26.33 9.41 2.59
C ASP A 178 -26.48 10.87 2.16
N ASP A 179 -25.45 11.38 1.48
CA ASP A 179 -25.45 12.43 0.47
C ASP A 179 -26.10 13.81 0.74
N ASP A 180 -26.78 14.12 1.85
CA ASP A 180 -27.47 15.42 1.99
C ASP A 180 -26.52 16.63 1.94
N HIS A 181 -25.34 16.54 2.56
CA HIS A 181 -24.33 17.61 2.52
C HIS A 181 -23.69 17.72 1.13
N ALA A 182 -23.28 16.57 0.56
CA ALA A 182 -22.73 16.51 -0.79
C ALA A 182 -23.74 17.08 -1.81
N LEU A 183 -25.00 16.66 -1.77
CA LEU A 183 -26.09 17.15 -2.61
C LEU A 183 -26.31 18.64 -2.42
N THR A 184 -26.30 19.14 -1.18
CA THR A 184 -26.44 20.56 -0.88
C THR A 184 -25.33 21.38 -1.53
N LEU A 185 -24.07 20.91 -1.44
CA LEU A 185 -22.92 21.54 -2.07
C LEU A 185 -22.92 21.38 -3.60
N GLU A 186 -23.40 20.25 -4.12
CA GLU A 186 -23.59 20.01 -5.55
C GLU A 186 -24.60 21.00 -6.13
N GLU A 187 -25.72 21.24 -5.45
CA GLU A 187 -26.71 22.26 -5.85
C GLU A 187 -26.08 23.66 -5.93
N ILE A 188 -25.23 24.01 -4.96
CA ILE A 188 -24.51 25.29 -4.97
C ILE A 188 -23.59 25.35 -6.19
N ALA A 189 -22.76 24.33 -6.43
CA ALA A 189 -21.87 24.29 -7.57
C ALA A 189 -22.63 24.42 -8.91
N LEU A 190 -23.76 23.73 -9.05
CA LEU A 190 -24.60 23.74 -10.25
C LEU A 190 -25.37 25.05 -10.45
N SER A 191 -25.60 25.84 -9.40
CA SER A 191 -26.26 27.15 -9.52
C SER A 191 -25.47 28.13 -10.40
N TYR A 192 -24.13 27.95 -10.47
CA TYR A 192 -23.21 28.76 -11.29
C TYR A 192 -23.02 28.24 -12.71
N GLN A 193 -23.81 27.26 -13.17
CA GLN A 193 -23.66 26.67 -14.53
C GLN A 193 -23.82 27.66 -15.69
N HIS A 194 -24.36 28.84 -15.41
CA HIS A 194 -24.53 29.93 -16.36
C HIS A 194 -23.24 30.74 -16.60
N GLU A 195 -22.24 30.60 -15.72
CA GLU A 195 -20.95 31.28 -15.84
C GLU A 195 -20.09 30.72 -16.98
N GLU A 196 -19.28 31.58 -17.58
CA GLU A 196 -18.38 31.18 -18.67
C GLU A 196 -17.42 30.08 -18.22
N ASN A 197 -17.28 29.06 -19.08
CA ASN A 197 -16.37 27.93 -18.89
C ASN A 197 -16.53 27.19 -17.54
N TRP A 198 -17.68 27.36 -16.86
CA TRP A 198 -17.96 26.83 -15.53
C TRP A 198 -17.59 25.34 -15.40
N PHE A 199 -18.04 24.52 -16.35
CA PHE A 199 -17.83 23.08 -16.28
C PHE A 199 -16.35 22.71 -16.26
N ASN A 200 -15.53 23.31 -17.13
CA ASN A 200 -14.10 23.02 -17.17
C ASN A 200 -13.36 23.58 -15.95
N ARG A 201 -13.77 24.74 -15.44
CA ARG A 201 -13.22 25.30 -14.19
C ARG A 201 -13.47 24.37 -13.01
N CYS A 202 -14.72 23.95 -12.80
CA CYS A 202 -15.09 22.98 -11.76
C CYS A 202 -14.39 21.63 -11.95
N LYS A 203 -14.39 21.08 -13.18
CA LYS A 203 -13.69 19.84 -13.51
C LYS A 203 -12.21 19.90 -13.13
N ASN A 204 -11.51 20.96 -13.53
CA ASN A 204 -10.08 21.13 -13.24
C ASN A 204 -9.81 21.27 -11.73
N ALA A 205 -10.68 21.98 -11.02
CA ALA A 205 -10.60 22.14 -9.57
C ALA A 205 -10.79 20.80 -8.84
N ILE A 206 -11.79 20.00 -9.24
CA ILE A 206 -12.04 18.65 -8.70
C ILE A 206 -10.84 17.74 -8.93
N ILE A 207 -10.29 17.71 -10.15
CA ILE A 207 -9.12 16.88 -10.48
C ILE A 207 -7.94 17.26 -9.58
N LYS A 208 -7.62 18.56 -9.46
CA LYS A 208 -6.53 19.04 -8.59
C LYS A 208 -6.71 18.60 -7.14
N ALA A 209 -7.92 18.72 -6.61
CA ALA A 209 -8.22 18.30 -5.23
C ALA A 209 -8.04 16.78 -5.03
N LEU A 210 -8.53 15.97 -5.98
CA LEU A 210 -8.39 14.51 -5.92
C LEU A 210 -6.93 14.08 -6.12
N ASP A 211 -6.17 14.74 -7.00
CA ASP A 211 -4.74 14.50 -7.20
C ASP A 211 -3.92 14.84 -5.96
N LEU A 212 -4.21 15.94 -5.27
CA LEU A 212 -3.56 16.28 -4.00
C LEU A 212 -3.74 15.15 -2.97
N ARG A 213 -4.95 14.57 -2.90
CA ARG A 213 -5.23 13.45 -1.98
C ARG A 213 -4.57 12.15 -2.44
N ASP A 214 -4.53 11.88 -3.74
CA ASP A 214 -3.80 10.74 -4.30
C ASP A 214 -2.29 10.81 -4.01
N ILE A 215 -1.69 11.99 -4.16
CA ILE A 215 -0.28 12.25 -3.80
C ILE A 215 -0.07 12.01 -2.31
N PHE A 216 -0.94 12.54 -1.45
CA PHE A 216 -0.89 12.31 0.00
C PHE A 216 -0.92 10.82 0.36
N PHE A 217 -1.87 10.06 -0.18
CA PHE A 217 -1.94 8.61 0.06
C PHE A 217 -0.75 7.84 -0.53
N THR A 218 -0.22 8.28 -1.68
CA THR A 218 0.99 7.72 -2.27
C THR A 218 2.20 7.91 -1.36
N HIS A 219 2.36 9.08 -0.74
CA HIS A 219 3.44 9.32 0.22
C HIS A 219 3.29 8.45 1.47
N ILE A 220 2.08 8.33 2.04
CA ILE A 220 1.84 7.42 3.16
C ILE A 220 2.25 6.00 2.79
N HIS A 221 1.78 5.49 1.64
CA HIS A 221 2.12 4.13 1.21
C HIS A 221 3.63 3.94 1.06
N LYS A 222 4.34 4.89 0.43
CA LYS A 222 5.80 4.85 0.30
C LYS A 222 6.47 4.81 1.68
N THR A 223 6.04 5.66 2.62
CA THR A 223 6.61 5.67 3.97
C THR A 223 6.35 4.36 4.72
N LEU A 224 5.17 3.77 4.59
CA LEU A 224 4.89 2.45 5.16
C LEU A 224 5.82 1.36 4.58
N GLN A 225 6.09 1.37 3.28
CA GLN A 225 7.05 0.42 2.69
C GLN A 225 8.47 0.65 3.18
N LEU A 226 8.91 1.91 3.30
CA LEU A 226 10.23 2.26 3.81
C LEU A 226 10.39 1.91 5.31
N LYS A 227 9.33 2.07 6.11
CA LYS A 227 9.33 1.70 7.53
C LYS A 227 9.66 0.23 7.77
N LYS A 228 9.27 -0.66 6.84
CA LYS A 228 9.62 -2.09 6.89
C LYS A 228 11.13 -2.35 6.76
N LEU A 229 11.88 -1.36 6.25
CA LEU A 229 13.33 -1.39 6.14
C LEU A 229 14.03 -0.69 7.30
N ASN A 230 13.34 0.13 8.11
CA ASN A 230 13.98 0.97 9.11
C ASN A 230 14.84 0.18 10.09
N GLN A 231 14.39 -1.00 10.56
CA GLN A 231 15.19 -1.84 11.45
C GLN A 231 16.50 -2.31 10.81
N LEU A 232 16.49 -2.58 9.50
CA LEU A 232 17.71 -2.94 8.76
C LEU A 232 18.65 -1.74 8.63
N VAL A 233 18.08 -0.58 8.28
CA VAL A 233 18.84 0.67 8.14
C VAL A 233 19.45 1.05 9.48
N GLU A 234 18.68 1.03 10.57
CA GLU A 234 19.13 1.37 11.92
C GLU A 234 20.27 0.47 12.39
N ARG A 235 20.15 -0.85 12.17
CA ARG A 235 21.23 -1.81 12.50
C ARG A 235 22.48 -1.59 11.66
N ALA A 236 22.32 -1.22 10.39
CA ALA A 236 23.44 -0.96 9.49
C ALA A 236 24.11 0.40 9.77
N SER A 237 23.34 1.41 10.18
CA SER A 237 23.83 2.77 10.42
C SER A 237 24.33 3.00 11.84
N THR A 238 23.94 2.15 12.79
CA THR A 238 24.32 2.28 14.20
C THR A 238 25.38 1.25 14.53
N PRO A 239 26.63 1.64 14.82
CA PRO A 239 27.65 0.72 15.30
C PRO A 239 27.21 0.12 16.64
N ALA A 240 26.60 -1.06 16.62
CA ALA A 240 26.31 -1.80 17.83
C ALA A 240 27.58 -2.53 18.27
N ASN A 241 27.94 -2.42 19.56
CA ASN A 241 28.95 -3.30 20.13
C ASN A 241 28.43 -4.73 20.04
N PHE A 242 29.05 -5.54 19.19
CA PHE A 242 28.72 -6.95 19.05
C PHE A 242 28.92 -7.64 20.41
N ASN A 243 27.83 -8.16 20.99
CA ASN A 243 27.86 -8.93 22.23
C ASN A 243 27.53 -10.39 21.92
N ILE A 244 28.56 -11.23 21.92
CA ILE A 244 28.46 -12.67 21.62
C ILE A 244 27.50 -13.40 22.58
N GLU A 245 27.34 -12.93 23.83
CA GLU A 245 26.46 -13.55 24.82
C GLU A 245 24.97 -13.44 24.46
N LYS A 246 24.62 -12.48 23.58
CA LYS A 246 23.26 -12.34 23.04
C LYS A 246 22.98 -13.26 21.85
N TYR A 247 23.98 -13.99 21.37
CA TYR A 247 23.86 -14.89 20.23
C TYR A 247 23.97 -16.34 20.69
N ASP A 248 23.04 -17.16 20.20
CA ASP A 248 23.21 -18.60 20.25
C ASP A 248 24.34 -18.99 19.28
N LEU A 249 25.51 -19.34 19.83
CA LEU A 249 26.69 -19.74 19.06
C LEU A 249 26.40 -20.89 18.08
N LYS A 250 25.45 -21.77 18.43
CA LYS A 250 25.02 -22.86 17.55
C LYS A 250 24.31 -22.33 16.30
N LYS A 251 23.75 -21.11 16.31
CA LYS A 251 23.14 -20.47 15.12
C LYS A 251 24.15 -19.72 14.26
N LEU A 252 25.39 -19.54 14.73
CA LEU A 252 26.47 -18.89 13.96
C LEU A 252 27.27 -19.90 13.13
N LYS A 253 27.33 -21.16 13.56
CA LYS A 253 28.07 -22.23 12.89
C LYS A 253 27.26 -23.53 12.96
N ASN A 254 26.86 -24.04 11.80
CA ASN A 254 26.23 -25.34 11.65
C ASN A 254 26.84 -26.11 10.48
N PRO A 255 27.13 -27.42 10.63
CA PRO A 255 27.53 -28.25 9.51
C PRO A 255 26.37 -28.41 8.52
N VAL A 256 26.62 -28.14 7.24
CA VAL A 256 25.62 -28.23 6.16
C VAL A 256 25.06 -29.65 6.01
N ASN A 257 25.83 -30.67 6.42
CA ASN A 257 25.50 -32.09 6.22
C ASN A 257 24.54 -32.67 7.28
N GLU A 258 24.20 -31.94 8.36
CA GLU A 258 23.36 -32.47 9.45
C GLU A 258 21.94 -31.89 9.46
N THR A 259 21.60 -31.04 8.49
CA THR A 259 20.37 -30.25 8.54
C THR A 259 19.29 -30.87 7.67
N ASN A 260 18.40 -31.65 8.28
CA ASN A 260 17.13 -32.10 7.67
C ASN A 260 16.11 -30.95 7.45
N ASN A 261 16.58 -29.70 7.31
CA ASN A 261 15.73 -28.52 7.12
C ASN A 261 15.40 -28.32 5.64
N LYS A 262 14.63 -29.27 5.09
CA LYS A 262 14.05 -29.15 3.75
C LYS A 262 13.13 -27.93 3.73
N LEU A 263 13.53 -26.89 3.02
CA LEU A 263 12.69 -25.72 2.80
C LEU A 263 11.62 -26.04 1.76
N TYR A 264 12.03 -26.71 0.68
CA TYR A 264 11.18 -26.96 -0.46
C TYR A 264 11.61 -28.23 -1.20
N PHE A 265 10.62 -28.95 -1.72
CA PHE A 265 10.79 -30.09 -2.60
C PHE A 265 9.69 -30.05 -3.65
N ASN A 266 10.04 -30.32 -4.90
CA ASN A 266 9.07 -30.49 -5.97
C ASN A 266 9.49 -31.66 -6.88
N GLU A 267 8.48 -32.39 -7.35
CA GLU A 267 8.61 -33.49 -8.29
C GLU A 267 7.45 -33.44 -9.28
N ASN A 268 7.76 -33.17 -10.55
CA ASN A 268 6.87 -33.28 -11.69
C ASN A 268 7.67 -33.95 -12.82
N LEU A 269 7.49 -35.27 -12.93
CA LEU A 269 8.23 -36.10 -13.88
C LEU A 269 7.87 -35.80 -15.35
N THR A 270 6.67 -35.28 -15.64
CA THR A 270 6.30 -34.92 -17.01
C THR A 270 7.09 -33.73 -17.56
N GLU A 271 7.55 -32.84 -16.68
CA GLU A 271 8.38 -31.68 -17.02
C GLU A 271 9.86 -31.87 -16.63
N ASN A 272 10.26 -33.10 -16.28
CA ASN A 272 11.57 -33.43 -15.72
C ASN A 272 11.95 -32.58 -14.49
N ILE A 273 10.97 -32.11 -13.72
CA ILE A 273 11.21 -31.36 -12.49
C ILE A 273 11.42 -32.35 -11.34
N LYS A 274 12.58 -32.29 -10.69
CA LYS A 274 12.85 -32.99 -9.44
C LYS A 274 14.03 -32.34 -8.74
N PHE A 275 13.80 -31.73 -7.57
CA PHE A 275 14.87 -31.08 -6.82
C PHE A 275 14.48 -30.82 -5.36
N THR A 276 15.48 -30.56 -4.51
CA THR A 276 15.29 -30.05 -3.15
C THR A 276 15.99 -28.70 -2.97
N VAL A 277 15.43 -27.89 -2.08
CA VAL A 277 16.08 -26.70 -1.55
C VAL A 277 16.12 -26.82 -0.04
N ASP A 278 17.31 -26.78 0.52
CA ASP A 278 17.54 -26.83 1.96
C ASP A 278 17.95 -25.46 2.48
N ARG A 279 17.42 -25.09 3.65
CA ARG A 279 17.87 -23.88 4.36
C ARG A 279 19.05 -24.22 5.24
N ILE A 280 20.10 -23.42 5.12
CA ILE A 280 21.19 -23.45 6.07
C ILE A 280 20.69 -22.78 7.35
N PRO A 281 20.83 -23.41 8.53
CA PRO A 281 20.31 -22.90 9.80
C PRO A 281 21.19 -21.77 10.35
N ILE A 282 21.32 -20.70 9.56
CA ILE A 282 21.91 -19.42 9.93
C ILE A 282 20.89 -18.33 9.62
N SER A 283 20.93 -17.23 10.37
CA SER A 283 19.92 -16.17 10.28
C SER A 283 20.52 -14.81 9.95
N PRO A 284 21.07 -14.60 8.73
CA PRO A 284 21.46 -13.27 8.28
C PRO A 284 20.25 -12.35 8.11
N ASP A 285 20.48 -11.04 8.24
CA ASP A 285 19.40 -10.03 8.16
C ASP A 285 18.87 -9.81 6.73
N ILE A 286 19.75 -9.89 5.73
CA ILE A 286 19.49 -9.59 4.31
C ILE A 286 19.69 -10.82 3.41
N LEU A 287 20.82 -11.51 3.59
CA LEU A 287 21.14 -12.70 2.82
C LEU A 287 20.26 -13.88 3.28
N ASP A 288 20.02 -14.81 2.37
CA ASP A 288 19.32 -16.06 2.63
C ASP A 288 20.02 -17.17 1.82
N PRO A 289 20.99 -17.85 2.44
CA PRO A 289 21.76 -18.91 1.80
C PRO A 289 21.02 -20.26 1.82
N ARG A 290 21.09 -20.98 0.71
CA ARG A 290 20.35 -22.21 0.44
C ARG A 290 21.23 -23.22 -0.27
N ILE A 291 20.90 -24.50 -0.15
CA ILE A 291 21.48 -25.57 -0.95
C ILE A 291 20.41 -26.08 -1.92
N LEU A 292 20.69 -26.01 -3.21
CA LEU A 292 19.87 -26.59 -4.27
C LEU A 292 20.50 -27.92 -4.72
N CYS A 293 19.73 -29.01 -4.64
CA CYS A 293 20.16 -30.33 -5.11
C CYS A 293 19.24 -30.81 -6.23
N ILE A 294 19.82 -31.21 -7.36
CA ILE A 294 19.11 -31.71 -8.53
C ILE A 294 19.70 -33.06 -8.95
N PRO A 295 18.93 -34.15 -8.98
CA PRO A 295 19.40 -35.45 -9.45
C PRO A 295 19.73 -35.46 -10.96
N PRO A 296 20.56 -36.42 -11.44
CA PRO A 296 20.89 -36.54 -12.87
C PRO A 296 19.65 -36.61 -13.76
N GLY A 297 19.64 -35.83 -14.84
CA GLY A 297 18.55 -35.83 -15.83
C GLY A 297 17.33 -34.98 -15.47
N PHE A 298 17.32 -34.31 -14.31
CA PHE A 298 16.22 -33.45 -13.85
C PHE A 298 16.59 -31.96 -13.81
N ASN A 299 15.58 -31.12 -13.55
CA ASN A 299 15.68 -29.67 -13.39
C ASN A 299 14.81 -29.14 -12.24
N ASN A 300 14.97 -27.86 -11.89
CA ASN A 300 13.97 -27.12 -11.12
C ASN A 300 12.92 -26.47 -12.05
N GLU A 301 11.96 -25.72 -11.49
CA GLU A 301 10.98 -25.00 -12.30
C GLU A 301 11.63 -23.87 -13.09
N PHE A 302 11.07 -23.57 -14.27
CA PHE A 302 11.38 -22.35 -15.00
C PHE A 302 10.56 -21.20 -14.44
N HIS A 303 11.20 -20.34 -13.66
CA HIS A 303 10.51 -19.34 -12.85
C HIS A 303 11.29 -18.03 -12.74
N ARG A 304 10.62 -17.00 -12.21
CA ARG A 304 11.21 -15.70 -11.87
C ARG A 304 10.76 -15.22 -10.49
N HIS A 305 11.58 -14.40 -9.85
CA HIS A 305 11.31 -13.86 -8.51
C HIS A 305 11.97 -12.51 -8.29
N ALA A 306 11.55 -11.78 -7.25
CA ALA A 306 12.08 -10.44 -6.96
C ALA A 306 13.47 -10.44 -6.33
N HIS A 307 13.93 -11.56 -5.76
CA HIS A 307 15.28 -11.65 -5.21
C HIS A 307 16.31 -11.89 -6.32
N GLU A 308 17.51 -11.35 -6.12
CA GLU A 308 18.67 -11.74 -6.93
C GLU A 308 19.34 -12.96 -6.29
N THR A 309 20.02 -13.75 -7.11
CA THR A 309 20.64 -14.98 -6.65
C THR A 309 22.04 -15.14 -7.22
N ILE A 310 23.00 -15.43 -6.36
CA ILE A 310 24.32 -15.92 -6.76
C ILE A 310 24.35 -17.43 -6.54
N PHE A 311 24.58 -18.18 -7.61
CA PHE A 311 24.87 -19.60 -7.57
C PHE A 311 26.37 -19.82 -7.52
N PHE A 312 26.82 -20.67 -6.60
CA PHE A 312 28.17 -21.23 -6.56
C PHE A 312 28.06 -22.75 -6.65
N VAL A 313 28.64 -23.34 -7.69
CA VAL A 313 28.51 -24.78 -7.94
C VAL A 313 29.51 -25.54 -7.07
N ILE A 314 28.97 -26.43 -6.22
CA ILE A 314 29.77 -27.24 -5.30
C ILE A 314 30.15 -28.57 -5.97
N GLU A 315 29.16 -29.27 -6.53
CA GLU A 315 29.31 -30.62 -7.08
C GLU A 315 28.47 -30.78 -8.35
N GLY A 316 28.88 -31.69 -9.24
CA GLY A 316 28.14 -32.03 -10.45
C GLY A 316 28.38 -31.08 -11.62
N THR A 317 27.66 -31.31 -12.72
CA THR A 317 27.72 -30.47 -13.93
C THR A 317 26.32 -30.27 -14.48
N GLY A 318 26.08 -29.14 -15.12
CA GLY A 318 24.75 -28.76 -15.58
C GLY A 318 24.78 -27.58 -16.51
N ARG A 319 23.62 -26.94 -16.63
CA ARG A 319 23.49 -25.61 -17.22
C ARG A 319 22.46 -24.79 -16.46
N VAL A 320 22.67 -23.49 -16.41
CA VAL A 320 21.67 -22.52 -15.97
C VAL A 320 21.13 -21.82 -17.21
N ILE A 321 19.82 -21.84 -17.39
CA ILE A 321 19.11 -21.04 -18.37
C ILE A 321 18.77 -19.72 -17.69
N ILE A 322 19.12 -18.60 -18.31
CA ILE A 322 18.73 -17.25 -17.89
C ILE A 322 18.15 -16.57 -19.12
N ASP A 323 16.86 -16.26 -19.06
CA ASP A 323 16.06 -15.86 -20.22
C ASP A 323 16.24 -16.87 -21.37
N ASN A 324 16.88 -16.47 -22.48
CA ASN A 324 17.12 -17.31 -23.65
C ASN A 324 18.54 -17.90 -23.69
N GLU A 325 19.42 -17.54 -22.75
CA GLU A 325 20.81 -17.95 -22.75
C GLU A 325 21.02 -19.21 -21.91
N SER A 326 21.83 -20.15 -22.44
CA SER A 326 22.18 -21.39 -21.74
C SER A 326 23.66 -21.39 -21.37
N ILE A 327 23.93 -21.36 -20.07
CA ILE A 327 25.27 -21.22 -19.51
C ILE A 327 25.68 -22.58 -18.92
N PRO A 328 26.68 -23.28 -19.48
CA PRO A 328 27.19 -24.52 -18.89
C PRO A 328 27.88 -24.22 -17.55
N ILE A 329 27.73 -25.13 -16.59
CA ILE A 329 28.29 -24.97 -15.24
C ILE A 329 28.98 -26.24 -14.75
N LYS A 330 30.07 -26.07 -14.01
CA LYS A 330 30.86 -27.10 -13.32
C LYS A 330 31.33 -26.60 -11.95
N PRO A 331 31.94 -27.44 -11.09
CA PRO A 331 32.38 -27.02 -9.76
C PRO A 331 33.31 -25.81 -9.81
N LEU A 332 33.17 -24.92 -8.84
CA LEU A 332 33.86 -23.62 -8.71
C LEU A 332 33.38 -22.51 -9.67
N ASP A 333 32.41 -22.78 -10.54
CA ASP A 333 31.76 -21.73 -11.32
C ASP A 333 30.75 -20.93 -10.47
N THR A 334 30.60 -19.65 -10.80
CA THR A 334 29.56 -18.77 -10.26
C THR A 334 28.62 -18.29 -11.35
N VAL A 335 27.33 -18.22 -11.06
CA VAL A 335 26.31 -17.65 -11.94
C VAL A 335 25.47 -16.63 -11.17
N PHE A 336 25.24 -15.47 -11.76
CA PHE A 336 24.34 -14.45 -11.21
C PHE A 336 22.99 -14.49 -11.93
N VAL A 337 21.91 -14.58 -11.17
CA VAL A 337 20.53 -14.51 -11.66
C VAL A 337 19.93 -13.17 -11.24
N PRO A 338 19.65 -12.27 -12.20
CA PRO A 338 19.02 -10.99 -11.91
C PRO A 338 17.56 -11.13 -11.47
N ARG A 339 17.04 -10.09 -10.81
CA ARG A 339 15.63 -10.01 -10.39
C ARG A 339 14.71 -10.09 -11.60
N TRP A 340 13.58 -10.78 -11.44
CA TRP A 340 12.48 -10.87 -12.41
C TRP A 340 12.84 -11.46 -13.78
N VAL A 341 13.98 -12.13 -13.90
CA VAL A 341 14.36 -12.89 -15.09
C VAL A 341 13.94 -14.34 -14.94
N GLN A 342 13.35 -14.90 -16.00
CA GLN A 342 13.04 -16.33 -16.07
C GLN A 342 14.33 -17.13 -16.05
N HIS A 343 14.43 -18.13 -15.18
CA HIS A 343 15.63 -18.95 -15.08
C HIS A 343 15.31 -20.38 -14.65
N GLN A 344 16.21 -21.30 -14.98
CA GLN A 344 16.12 -22.72 -14.65
C GLN A 344 17.51 -23.33 -14.56
N THR A 345 17.71 -24.23 -13.61
CA THR A 345 18.92 -25.04 -13.47
C THR A 345 18.61 -26.46 -13.90
N ILE A 346 19.45 -27.01 -14.78
CA ILE A 346 19.30 -28.36 -15.35
C ILE A 346 20.55 -29.16 -15.05
N ASN A 347 20.40 -30.35 -14.46
CA ASN A 347 21.49 -31.28 -14.28
C ASN A 347 21.70 -32.12 -15.56
N THR A 348 22.83 -31.88 -16.24
CA THR A 348 23.23 -32.61 -17.45
C THR A 348 24.31 -33.66 -17.19
N GLY A 349 24.77 -33.77 -15.94
CA GLY A 349 25.80 -34.69 -15.50
C GLY A 349 25.27 -36.08 -15.14
N LYS A 350 26.17 -36.93 -14.66
CA LYS A 350 25.88 -38.30 -14.19
C LYS A 350 25.72 -38.41 -12.67
N THR A 351 26.05 -37.35 -11.93
CA THR A 351 25.97 -37.27 -10.47
C THR A 351 25.03 -36.14 -10.07
N GLU A 352 24.63 -36.11 -8.80
CA GLU A 352 23.86 -34.99 -8.26
C GLU A 352 24.56 -33.65 -8.50
N LEU A 353 23.79 -32.64 -8.91
CA LEU A 353 24.23 -31.26 -9.03
C LEU A 353 23.86 -30.53 -7.74
N LYS A 354 24.87 -30.01 -7.03
CA LYS A 354 24.69 -29.23 -5.80
C LYS A 354 25.16 -27.81 -5.99
N ILE A 355 24.30 -26.86 -5.68
CA ILE A 355 24.57 -25.43 -5.81
C ILE A 355 24.32 -24.75 -4.47
N PHE A 356 25.30 -23.99 -4.01
CA PHE A 356 25.12 -23.01 -2.94
C PHE A 356 24.52 -21.74 -3.54
N ALA A 357 23.27 -21.47 -3.21
CA ALA A 357 22.55 -20.29 -3.68
C ALA A 357 22.49 -19.26 -2.55
N VAL A 358 23.04 -18.07 -2.78
CA VAL A 358 22.90 -16.92 -1.88
C VAL A 358 21.91 -15.95 -2.51
N THR A 359 20.80 -15.71 -1.81
CA THR A 359 19.76 -14.77 -2.26
C THR A 359 19.64 -13.59 -1.31
N ASP A 360 19.03 -12.50 -1.75
CA ASP A 360 18.58 -11.42 -0.87
C ASP A 360 17.09 -11.60 -0.46
N TYR A 361 16.60 -12.84 -0.42
CA TYR A 361 15.18 -13.11 -0.11
C TYR A 361 14.74 -12.51 1.23
N ASN A 362 15.63 -12.46 2.24
CA ASN A 362 15.27 -11.81 3.50
C ASN A 362 14.97 -10.31 3.32
N PHE A 363 15.64 -9.61 2.41
CA PHE A 363 15.23 -8.25 2.02
C PHE A 363 13.89 -8.25 1.28
N THR A 364 13.77 -9.00 0.19
CA THR A 364 12.59 -8.89 -0.69
C THR A 364 11.29 -9.34 -0.06
N LYS A 365 11.32 -10.32 0.86
CA LYS A 365 10.14 -10.81 1.59
C LYS A 365 9.48 -9.75 2.49
N ARG A 366 10.17 -8.62 2.74
CA ARG A 366 9.63 -7.48 3.50
C ARG A 366 8.63 -6.65 2.69
N PHE A 367 8.57 -6.84 1.36
CA PHE A 367 7.60 -6.17 0.50
C PHE A 367 6.40 -7.09 0.19
N PRO A 368 5.19 -6.54 -0.02
CA PRO A 368 4.01 -7.32 -0.37
C PRO A 368 4.21 -8.16 -1.64
N LYS A 369 3.55 -9.32 -1.71
CA LYS A 369 3.57 -10.28 -2.84
C LYS A 369 4.90 -11.02 -3.09
N ASN A 370 5.92 -10.77 -2.28
CA ASN A 370 7.23 -11.40 -2.43
C ASN A 370 7.38 -12.63 -1.51
N THR A 371 6.60 -13.69 -1.75
CA THR A 371 6.70 -14.94 -0.97
C THR A 371 7.20 -16.10 -1.85
N GLU A 372 7.88 -17.08 -1.24
CA GLU A 372 8.27 -18.32 -1.93
C GLU A 372 7.09 -19.00 -2.64
N GLN A 373 5.93 -19.05 -1.97
CA GLN A 373 4.71 -19.62 -2.55
C GLN A 373 4.28 -18.85 -3.80
N ILE A 374 4.30 -17.52 -3.79
CA ILE A 374 3.89 -16.71 -4.95
C ILE A 374 4.87 -16.88 -6.12
N TYR A 375 6.17 -17.00 -5.86
CA TYR A 375 7.13 -17.20 -6.95
C TYR A 375 7.05 -18.59 -7.59
N ARG A 376 6.69 -19.62 -6.81
CA ARG A 376 6.73 -21.01 -7.24
C ARG A 376 5.38 -21.61 -7.62
N LEU A 377 4.26 -21.02 -7.16
CA LEU A 377 2.91 -21.53 -7.41
C LEU A 377 2.06 -20.60 -8.30
N ASN A 378 2.45 -19.34 -8.47
CA ASN A 378 1.74 -18.45 -9.38
C ASN A 378 2.13 -18.75 -10.82
N LYS A 379 1.13 -19.09 -11.65
CA LYS A 379 1.28 -19.38 -13.09
C LYS A 379 1.87 -18.22 -13.88
N GLU A 380 1.76 -16.98 -13.40
CA GLU A 380 2.40 -15.81 -14.06
C GLU A 380 3.92 -15.76 -13.85
N ASN A 381 4.42 -16.45 -12.84
CA ASN A 381 5.85 -16.52 -12.51
C ASN A 381 6.48 -17.82 -12.98
N VAL A 382 5.71 -18.91 -13.03
CA VAL A 382 6.16 -20.21 -13.55
C VAL A 382 5.66 -20.37 -14.97
N ALA A 383 6.56 -20.32 -15.94
CA ALA A 383 6.22 -20.56 -17.33
C ALA A 383 6.26 -22.06 -17.64
N ILE A 384 5.16 -22.58 -18.20
CA ILE A 384 5.16 -23.90 -18.82
C ILE A 384 5.88 -23.73 -20.16
N LYS A 385 6.97 -24.46 -20.39
CA LYS A 385 7.59 -24.50 -21.72
C LYS A 385 6.59 -25.09 -22.69
N THR A 386 6.07 -24.28 -23.61
CA THR A 386 5.33 -24.73 -24.80
C THR A 386 6.26 -25.39 -25.81
#